data_AF-A0A437MEJ6-F1
#
_entry.id   AF-A0A437MEJ6-F1
#
_cell.length_a   1.000
_cell.length_b   1.000
_cell.length_c   1.000
_cell.angle_alpha   90.00
_cell.angle_beta   90.00
_cell.angle_gamma   90.00
#
_symmetry.space_group_name_H-M   'P 1'
#
loop_
_entity.id
_entity.type
_entity.pdbx_description
1 polymer ?
#
loop_
_entity_poly.entity_id
_entity_poly.type
_entity_poly.pdbx_seq_one_letter_code
_entity_poly.pdbx_strand_id
1 'polypeptide(L)'
;MAKQKTLSKNIQKKSNPKEEFQFYGDWLIYILAEKEMSVPDLAAGTGLSATAIYKIRDKITSNPQNQTKELIEKFLKSSPGTKTKTNIHKASTVEGIGELQDFDPNDPSTYPAQFGVYVFYDSFDRPVYIGSAVKQTIATRTKQHKDIFWFKPPIVAKARFLSVDDEQLAKKIEKSLIGFFGSYNFLNKKNAPKRG
;
A
#
# COMPACT_ATOMS: atom_id res chain seq x y z
N MET A 1 -28.29 21.91 -2.42
CA MET A 1 -28.12 21.92 -0.94
C MET A 1 -28.82 20.77 -0.19
N ALA A 2 -29.79 20.04 -0.78
CA ALA A 2 -30.48 18.94 -0.08
C ALA A 2 -29.69 17.61 0.03
N LYS A 3 -28.79 17.29 -0.92
CA LYS A 3 -28.04 16.01 -0.93
C LYS A 3 -26.95 15.89 0.16
N GLN A 4 -26.31 17.00 0.56
CA GLN A 4 -25.30 17.00 1.64
C GLN A 4 -25.92 16.72 3.01
N LYS A 5 -27.14 17.24 3.26
CA LYS A 5 -27.87 16.97 4.52
C LYS A 5 -28.32 15.51 4.65
N THR A 6 -28.57 14.81 3.54
CA THR A 6 -28.99 13.40 3.56
C THR A 6 -27.82 12.45 3.84
N LEU A 7 -26.60 12.78 3.40
CA LEU A 7 -25.40 12.02 3.78
C LEU A 7 -25.09 12.16 5.28
N SER A 8 -25.16 13.38 5.83
CA SER A 8 -24.87 13.62 7.25
C SER A 8 -25.83 12.91 8.21
N LYS A 9 -27.10 12.72 7.83
CA LYS A 9 -28.09 12.08 8.71
C LYS A 9 -27.97 10.55 8.78
N ASN A 10 -27.45 9.90 7.73
CA ASN A 10 -27.21 8.45 7.77
C ASN A 10 -25.93 8.07 8.53
N ILE A 11 -24.97 8.99 8.67
CA ILE A 11 -23.75 8.81 9.47
C ILE A 11 -24.02 9.06 10.97
N GLN A 12 -25.07 9.83 11.31
CA GLN A 12 -25.44 10.17 12.68
C GLN A 12 -26.19 9.08 13.46
N LYS A 13 -26.26 7.84 12.95
CA LYS A 13 -26.89 6.72 13.66
C LYS A 13 -25.83 5.89 14.40
N LYS A 14 -25.43 6.37 15.59
CA LYS A 14 -24.72 5.65 16.68
C LYS A 14 -23.63 4.66 16.22
N SER A 15 -22.40 5.11 16.09
CA SER A 15 -21.26 4.22 15.88
C SER A 15 -20.49 4.01 17.18
N ASN A 16 -20.63 2.78 17.67
CA ASN A 16 -19.93 2.19 18.81
C ASN A 16 -18.43 2.07 18.46
N PRO A 17 -17.47 2.15 19.41
CA PRO A 17 -16.06 1.75 19.20
C PRO A 17 -15.82 0.28 18.77
N LYS A 18 -16.88 -0.41 18.33
CA LYS A 18 -16.94 -1.77 17.80
C LYS A 18 -17.32 -1.83 16.32
N GLU A 19 -17.26 -0.73 15.56
CA GLU A 19 -17.49 -0.80 14.11
C GLU A 19 -16.37 -1.58 13.41
N GLU A 20 -16.80 -2.62 12.69
CA GLU A 20 -15.93 -3.52 11.95
C GLU A 20 -15.77 -3.01 10.53
N PHE A 21 -14.62 -2.42 10.24
CA PHE A 21 -14.24 -2.03 8.90
C PHE A 21 -13.53 -3.19 8.18
N GLN A 22 -13.83 -3.35 6.89
CA GLN A 22 -13.16 -4.34 6.04
C GLN A 22 -11.75 -3.86 5.63
N PHE A 23 -11.59 -2.56 5.34
CA PHE A 23 -10.33 -1.96 4.91
C PHE A 23 -9.89 -0.83 5.84
N TYR A 24 -8.58 -0.58 5.91
CA TYR A 24 -8.03 0.54 6.67
C TYR A 24 -8.57 1.89 6.19
N GLY A 25 -8.78 2.03 4.86
CA GLY A 25 -9.38 3.21 4.27
C GLY A 25 -10.79 3.52 4.75
N ASP A 26 -11.62 2.50 5.04
CA ASP A 26 -12.98 2.72 5.56
C ASP A 26 -12.95 3.28 6.97
N TRP A 27 -12.07 2.73 7.82
CA TRP A 27 -11.82 3.29 9.16
C TRP A 27 -11.30 4.73 9.07
N LEU A 28 -10.39 5.01 8.15
CA LEU A 28 -9.84 6.35 7.96
C LEU A 28 -10.90 7.36 7.53
N ILE A 29 -11.82 6.98 6.63
CA ILE A 29 -12.96 7.83 6.24
C ILE A 29 -13.83 8.14 7.45
N TYR A 30 -14.16 7.11 8.24
CA TYR A 30 -15.00 7.24 9.43
C TYR A 30 -14.39 8.20 10.46
N ILE A 31 -13.13 7.96 10.85
CA ILE A 31 -12.48 8.73 11.92
C ILE A 31 -12.21 10.19 11.55
N LEU A 32 -11.95 10.46 10.27
CA LEU A 32 -11.83 11.83 9.76
C LEU A 32 -13.17 12.57 9.82
N ALA A 33 -14.26 11.90 9.47
CA ALA A 33 -15.60 12.49 9.57
C ALA A 33 -16.00 12.74 11.04
N GLU A 34 -15.71 11.81 11.95
CA GLU A 34 -15.98 11.96 13.38
C GLU A 34 -15.23 13.15 14.00
N LYS A 35 -13.98 13.37 13.59
CA LYS A 35 -13.12 14.45 14.10
C LYS A 35 -13.24 15.76 13.30
N GLU A 36 -14.18 15.83 12.34
CA GLU A 36 -14.34 16.96 11.42
C GLU A 36 -13.03 17.40 10.74
N MET A 37 -12.16 16.43 10.44
CA MET A 37 -10.80 16.65 9.95
C MET A 37 -10.70 16.35 8.46
N SER A 38 -10.01 17.22 7.71
CA SER A 38 -9.75 16.99 6.30
C SER A 38 -8.46 16.19 6.05
N VAL A 39 -8.32 15.61 4.86
CA VAL A 39 -7.06 14.95 4.44
C VAL A 39 -5.85 15.92 4.49
N PRO A 40 -5.96 17.17 4.00
CA PRO A 40 -4.90 18.16 4.17
C PRO A 40 -4.47 18.39 5.64
N ASP A 41 -5.41 18.44 6.57
CA ASP A 41 -5.11 18.62 8.00
C ASP A 41 -4.32 17.42 8.55
N LEU A 42 -4.76 16.20 8.19
CA LEU A 42 -4.06 14.97 8.57
C LEU A 42 -2.65 14.91 7.95
N ALA A 43 -2.49 15.35 6.70
CA ALA A 43 -1.19 15.41 6.02
C ALA A 43 -0.23 16.35 6.74
N ALA A 44 -0.68 17.56 7.04
CA ALA A 44 0.09 18.56 7.77
C ALA A 44 0.49 18.06 9.17
N GLY A 45 -0.41 17.33 9.85
CA GLY A 45 -0.18 16.80 11.19
C GLY A 45 0.74 15.57 11.28
N THR A 46 0.74 14.73 10.25
CA THR A 46 1.51 13.47 10.23
C THR A 46 2.84 13.58 9.49
N GLY A 47 3.01 14.59 8.65
CA GLY A 47 4.14 14.72 7.73
C GLY A 47 4.06 13.77 6.52
N LEU A 48 2.97 13.01 6.36
CA LEU A 48 2.69 12.23 5.17
C LEU A 48 2.19 13.14 4.05
N SER A 49 2.41 12.74 2.79
CA SER A 49 1.84 13.49 1.68
C SER A 49 0.30 13.35 1.67
N ALA A 50 -0.38 14.42 1.26
CA ALA A 50 -1.84 14.37 1.06
C ALA A 50 -2.23 13.29 0.04
N THR A 51 -1.41 13.09 -1.00
CA THR A 51 -1.60 12.04 -2.01
C THR A 51 -1.59 10.64 -1.40
N ALA A 52 -0.64 10.34 -0.51
CA ALA A 52 -0.57 9.06 0.18
C ALA A 52 -1.84 8.84 1.02
N ILE A 53 -2.27 9.84 1.78
CA ILE A 53 -3.49 9.75 2.59
C ILE A 53 -4.74 9.56 1.72
N TYR A 54 -4.86 10.28 0.59
CA TYR A 54 -5.95 10.06 -0.36
C TYR A 54 -5.94 8.64 -0.92
N LYS A 55 -4.78 8.08 -1.29
CA LYS A 55 -4.68 6.71 -1.77
C LYS A 55 -5.09 5.68 -0.72
N ILE A 56 -4.79 5.92 0.56
CA ILE A 56 -5.24 5.07 1.66
C ILE A 56 -6.76 5.17 1.84
N ARG A 57 -7.28 6.41 1.91
CA ARG A 57 -8.71 6.70 2.05
C ARG A 57 -9.52 6.07 0.92
N ASP A 58 -9.03 6.20 -0.31
CA ASP A 58 -9.68 5.71 -1.52
C ASP A 58 -9.37 4.23 -1.80
N LYS A 59 -8.72 3.53 -0.85
CA LYS A 59 -8.41 2.09 -0.86
C LYS A 59 -7.48 1.65 -1.99
N ILE A 60 -6.84 2.60 -2.69
CA ILE A 60 -5.76 2.33 -3.65
C ILE A 60 -4.56 1.69 -2.92
N THR A 61 -4.23 2.20 -1.74
CA THR A 61 -3.32 1.59 -0.77
C THR A 61 -4.17 0.88 0.27
N SER A 62 -4.39 -0.42 0.08
CA SER A 62 -5.26 -1.25 0.92
C SER A 62 -4.58 -1.65 2.23
N ASN A 63 -3.29 -1.98 2.20
CA ASN A 63 -2.50 -2.28 3.40
C ASN A 63 -1.29 -1.33 3.52
N PRO A 64 -1.46 -0.14 4.11
CA PRO A 64 -0.36 0.80 4.30
C PRO A 64 0.74 0.19 5.18
N GLN A 65 1.96 0.71 5.09
CA GLN A 65 3.04 0.30 5.97
C GLN A 65 2.72 0.57 7.44
N ASN A 66 3.28 -0.25 8.34
CA ASN A 66 3.05 -0.12 9.78
C ASN A 66 3.47 1.25 10.30
N GLN A 67 4.60 1.80 9.85
CA GLN A 67 5.01 3.16 10.19
C GLN A 67 3.97 4.22 9.76
N THR A 68 3.38 4.08 8.57
CA THR A 68 2.32 4.97 8.09
C THR A 68 1.08 4.87 8.97
N LYS A 69 0.67 3.64 9.32
CA LYS A 69 -0.47 3.42 10.24
C LYS A 69 -0.20 4.04 11.60
N GLU A 70 0.98 3.85 12.16
CA GLU A 70 1.37 4.41 13.46
C GLU A 70 1.34 5.93 13.47
N LEU A 71 1.84 6.59 12.41
CA LEU A 71 1.79 8.05 12.29
C LEU A 71 0.34 8.56 12.30
N ILE A 72 -0.53 7.92 11.51
CA ILE A 72 -1.95 8.26 11.42
C ILE A 72 -2.66 8.00 12.77
N GLU A 73 -2.50 6.80 13.34
CA GLU A 73 -3.15 6.40 14.59
C GLU A 73 -2.71 7.28 15.77
N LYS A 74 -1.42 7.60 15.85
CA LYS A 74 -0.86 8.49 16.88
C LYS A 74 -1.38 9.91 16.76
N PHE A 75 -1.42 10.47 15.55
CA PHE A 75 -1.91 11.83 15.33
C PHE A 75 -3.41 11.93 15.65
N LEU A 76 -4.21 10.97 15.19
CA LEU A 76 -5.65 10.93 15.44
C LEU A 76 -6.01 10.54 16.88
N LYS A 77 -5.04 10.00 17.64
CA LYS A 77 -5.24 9.42 18.98
C LYS A 77 -6.35 8.36 18.95
N SER A 78 -6.37 7.56 17.89
CA SER A 78 -7.42 6.57 17.61
C SER A 78 -6.85 5.47 16.73
N SER A 79 -7.36 4.25 16.86
CA SER A 79 -6.92 3.11 16.07
C SER A 79 -8.10 2.31 15.53
N PRO A 80 -7.96 1.58 14.41
CA PRO A 80 -8.96 0.62 13.99
C PRO A 80 -9.23 -0.41 15.10
N GLY A 81 -10.48 -0.87 15.20
CA GLY A 81 -10.84 -1.93 16.15
C GLY A 81 -10.09 -3.23 15.87
N THR A 82 -9.94 -4.08 16.89
CA THR A 82 -9.16 -5.33 16.81
C THR A 82 -9.55 -6.21 15.64
N LYS A 83 -10.85 -6.35 15.36
CA LYS A 83 -11.33 -7.16 14.23
C LYS A 83 -10.90 -6.61 12.86
N THR A 84 -10.94 -5.30 12.66
CA THR A 84 -10.41 -4.66 11.44
C THR A 84 -8.91 -4.93 11.29
N LYS A 85 -8.14 -4.76 12.37
CA LYS A 85 -6.71 -5.09 12.38
C LYS A 85 -6.47 -6.56 12.01
N THR A 86 -7.24 -7.48 12.59
CA THR A 86 -7.18 -8.92 12.27
C THR A 86 -7.55 -9.22 10.82
N ASN A 87 -8.58 -8.58 10.27
CA ASN A 87 -9.01 -8.80 8.88
C ASN A 87 -7.92 -8.36 7.89
N ILE A 88 -7.34 -7.17 8.10
CA ILE A 88 -6.25 -6.65 7.28
C ILE A 88 -5.01 -7.54 7.41
N HIS A 89 -4.65 -7.94 8.64
CA HIS A 89 -3.53 -8.83 8.91
C HIS A 89 -3.70 -10.17 8.19
N LYS A 90 -4.85 -10.84 8.36
CA LYS A 90 -5.13 -12.12 7.69
C LYS A 90 -5.08 -12.03 6.16
N ALA A 91 -5.61 -10.95 5.58
CA ALA A 91 -5.63 -10.77 4.13
C ALA A 91 -4.26 -10.45 3.53
N SER A 92 -3.33 -9.90 4.32
CA SER A 92 -2.00 -9.50 3.87
C SER A 92 -0.88 -10.47 4.26
N THR A 93 -1.13 -11.37 5.21
CA THR A 93 -0.13 -12.32 5.69
C THR A 93 0.06 -13.47 4.71
N VAL A 94 1.31 -13.68 4.30
CA VAL A 94 1.79 -14.91 3.68
C VAL A 94 2.48 -15.72 4.77
N GLU A 95 1.83 -16.78 5.22
CA GLU A 95 2.33 -17.62 6.32
C GLU A 95 3.76 -18.13 6.02
N GLY A 96 4.63 -18.03 7.02
CA GLY A 96 6.05 -18.41 6.89
C GLY A 96 6.93 -17.39 6.16
N ILE A 97 6.39 -16.27 5.66
CA ILE A 97 7.19 -15.23 4.98
C ILE A 97 7.00 -13.84 5.60
N GLY A 98 5.76 -13.37 5.76
CA GLY A 98 5.48 -12.04 6.31
C GLY A 98 4.24 -11.39 5.72
N GLU A 99 4.09 -10.08 5.91
CA GLU A 99 2.94 -9.32 5.41
C GLU A 99 3.25 -8.57 4.11
N LEU A 100 2.34 -8.67 3.13
CA LEU A 100 2.33 -7.84 1.94
C LEU A 100 1.87 -6.42 2.29
N GLN A 101 2.75 -5.45 2.09
CA GLN A 101 2.47 -4.04 2.38
C GLN A 101 2.52 -3.21 1.09
N ASP A 102 1.63 -2.23 1.02
CA ASP A 102 1.51 -1.33 -0.11
C ASP A 102 2.36 -0.07 0.11
N PHE A 103 2.91 0.46 -0.99
CA PHE A 103 3.51 1.79 -1.02
C PHE A 103 3.24 2.48 -2.35
N ASP A 104 3.45 3.80 -2.38
CA ASP A 104 3.29 4.58 -3.60
C ASP A 104 4.66 4.73 -4.28
N PRO A 105 4.89 4.12 -5.45
CA PRO A 105 6.16 4.22 -6.16
C PRO A 105 6.47 5.65 -6.63
N ASN A 106 5.46 6.54 -6.64
CA ASN A 106 5.60 7.94 -7.05
C ASN A 106 5.71 8.90 -5.86
N ASP A 107 5.63 8.40 -4.62
CA ASP A 107 5.78 9.21 -3.40
C ASP A 107 6.92 8.65 -2.53
N PRO A 108 8.09 9.32 -2.55
CA PRO A 108 9.25 8.90 -1.76
C PRO A 108 9.01 8.80 -0.25
N SER A 109 8.03 9.51 0.30
CA SER A 109 7.70 9.44 1.74
C SER A 109 7.15 8.08 2.16
N THR A 110 6.68 7.29 1.19
CA THR A 110 6.15 5.95 1.40
C THR A 110 7.16 4.86 1.05
N TYR A 111 8.39 5.19 0.66
CA TYR A 111 9.33 4.16 0.20
C TYR A 111 9.78 3.25 1.36
N PRO A 112 9.68 1.91 1.23
CA PRO A 112 10.05 1.00 2.30
C PRO A 112 11.56 1.02 2.59
N ALA A 113 11.93 1.19 3.86
CA ALA A 113 13.32 1.12 4.30
C ALA A 113 13.83 -0.33 4.43
N GLN A 114 12.96 -1.32 4.25
CA GLN A 114 13.25 -2.74 4.40
C GLN A 114 13.93 -3.34 3.16
N PHE A 115 14.54 -4.52 3.36
CA PHE A 115 14.95 -5.43 2.28
C PHE A 115 13.77 -6.34 1.88
N GLY A 116 13.83 -6.90 0.68
CA GLY A 116 12.88 -7.94 0.28
C GLY A 116 12.49 -7.91 -1.18
N VAL A 117 11.27 -8.38 -1.48
CA VAL A 117 10.73 -8.49 -2.83
C VAL A 117 9.64 -7.46 -3.03
N TYR A 118 9.62 -6.79 -4.17
CA TYR A 118 8.60 -5.80 -4.52
C TYR A 118 8.04 -6.03 -5.93
N VAL A 119 6.80 -5.60 -6.11
CA VAL A 119 6.07 -5.66 -7.38
C VAL A 119 5.52 -4.27 -7.67
N PHE A 120 5.77 -3.77 -8.87
CA PHE A 120 5.12 -2.58 -9.42
C PHE A 120 3.94 -2.98 -10.27
N TYR A 121 2.87 -2.20 -10.18
CA TYR A 121 1.63 -2.38 -10.91
C TYR A 121 1.27 -1.13 -11.68
N ASP A 122 0.63 -1.30 -12.82
CA ASP A 122 0.02 -0.20 -13.56
C ASP A 122 -1.29 0.28 -12.93
N SER A 123 -1.92 1.27 -13.57
CA SER A 123 -3.22 1.81 -13.13
C SER A 123 -4.37 0.79 -13.17
N PHE A 124 -4.21 -0.34 -13.84
CA PHE A 124 -5.20 -1.42 -13.97
C PHE A 124 -4.91 -2.61 -13.05
N ASP A 125 -4.01 -2.45 -12.08
CA ASP A 125 -3.61 -3.50 -11.11
C ASP A 125 -2.90 -4.70 -11.76
N ARG A 126 -2.30 -4.51 -12.95
CA ARG A 126 -1.51 -5.55 -13.61
C ARG A 126 -0.05 -5.43 -13.18
N PRO A 127 0.63 -6.53 -12.79
CA PRO A 127 2.05 -6.48 -12.45
C PRO A 127 2.87 -6.14 -13.69
N VAL A 128 3.71 -5.12 -13.61
CA VAL A 128 4.57 -4.67 -14.71
C VAL A 128 6.04 -4.99 -14.48
N TYR A 129 6.46 -5.02 -13.22
CA TYR A 129 7.84 -5.28 -12.83
C TYR A 129 7.90 -5.96 -11.46
N ILE A 130 8.77 -6.95 -11.34
CA ILE A 130 9.09 -7.66 -10.10
C ILE A 130 10.58 -7.53 -9.87
N GLY A 131 10.98 -7.22 -8.64
CA GLY A 131 12.38 -7.15 -8.27
C GLY A 131 12.61 -7.54 -6.82
N SER A 132 13.85 -7.91 -6.51
CA SER A 132 14.34 -8.03 -5.14
C SER A 132 15.33 -6.91 -4.79
N ALA A 133 15.41 -6.59 -3.51
CA ALA A 133 16.27 -5.59 -2.91
C ALA A 133 16.88 -6.21 -1.64
N VAL A 134 17.96 -6.97 -1.81
CA VAL A 134 18.62 -7.76 -0.73
C VAL A 134 19.99 -7.21 -0.34
N LYS A 135 20.60 -6.38 -1.20
CA LYS A 135 21.89 -5.70 -0.96
C LYS A 135 21.74 -4.23 -0.60
N GLN A 136 20.54 -3.70 -0.77
CA GLN A 136 20.14 -2.32 -0.51
C GLN A 136 18.63 -2.33 -0.29
N THR A 137 18.11 -1.30 0.38
CA THR A 137 16.68 -1.18 0.69
C THR A 137 15.82 -1.08 -0.57
N ILE A 138 14.54 -1.44 -0.44
CA ILE A 138 13.56 -1.23 -1.49
C ILE A 138 13.49 0.26 -1.86
N ALA A 139 13.55 1.17 -0.89
CA ALA A 139 13.62 2.60 -1.14
C ALA A 139 14.76 2.99 -2.10
N THR A 140 15.97 2.45 -1.89
CA THR A 140 17.10 2.72 -2.78
C THR A 140 16.86 2.13 -4.17
N ARG A 141 16.28 0.92 -4.29
CA ARG A 141 15.95 0.33 -5.60
C ARG A 141 14.87 1.14 -6.33
N THR A 142 13.82 1.56 -5.64
CA THR A 142 12.74 2.38 -6.22
C THR A 142 13.28 3.70 -6.75
N LYS A 143 14.17 4.37 -6.01
CA LYS A 143 14.83 5.61 -6.49
C LYS A 143 15.63 5.39 -7.78
N GLN A 144 16.32 4.24 -7.91
CA GLN A 144 17.08 3.91 -9.12
C GLN A 144 16.21 3.72 -10.36
N HIS A 145 14.92 3.40 -10.20
CA HIS A 145 13.98 3.29 -11.31
C HIS A 145 13.38 4.63 -11.72
N LYS A 146 13.45 5.67 -10.88
CA LYS A 146 12.71 6.94 -11.03
C LYS A 146 12.90 7.62 -12.38
N ASP A 147 14.11 7.56 -12.93
CA ASP A 147 14.46 8.24 -14.18
C ASP A 147 14.20 7.38 -15.43
N ILE A 148 13.77 6.13 -15.26
CA ILE A 148 13.47 5.24 -16.37
C ILE A 148 12.06 5.54 -16.90
N PHE A 149 11.92 5.67 -18.22
CA PHE A 149 10.66 6.11 -18.84
C PHE A 149 9.44 5.27 -18.45
N TRP A 150 9.61 3.95 -18.25
CA TRP A 150 8.52 3.04 -17.89
C TRP A 150 8.08 3.17 -16.44
N PHE A 151 8.86 3.82 -15.57
CA PHE A 151 8.56 3.93 -14.14
C PHE A 151 7.54 5.04 -13.82
N LYS A 152 7.06 5.76 -14.84
CA LYS A 152 6.09 6.84 -14.66
C LYS A 152 4.64 6.31 -14.77
N PRO A 153 3.66 6.98 -14.14
CA PRO A 153 2.25 6.74 -14.42
C PRO A 153 1.93 6.98 -15.91
N PRO A 154 1.00 6.21 -16.51
CA PRO A 154 0.15 5.19 -15.89
C PRO A 154 0.81 3.79 -15.79
N ILE A 155 2.04 3.62 -16.30
CA ILE A 155 2.71 2.31 -16.38
C ILE A 155 3.07 1.79 -14.99
N VAL A 156 3.51 2.67 -14.08
CA VAL A 156 3.71 2.35 -12.66
C VAL A 156 2.88 3.30 -11.81
N ALA A 157 1.81 2.78 -11.21
CA ALA A 157 0.86 3.54 -10.41
C ALA A 157 0.77 3.06 -8.95
N LYS A 158 1.02 1.78 -8.70
CA LYS A 158 0.98 1.16 -7.37
C LYS A 158 2.18 0.24 -7.15
N ALA A 159 2.50 -0.02 -5.90
CA ALA A 159 3.54 -0.96 -5.55
C ALA A 159 3.18 -1.75 -4.29
N ARG A 160 3.64 -3.00 -4.24
CA ARG A 160 3.59 -3.85 -3.05
C ARG A 160 4.95 -4.41 -2.75
N PHE A 161 5.23 -4.70 -1.50
CA PHE A 161 6.42 -5.42 -1.10
C PHE A 161 6.16 -6.42 0.01
N LEU A 162 7.10 -7.35 0.13
CA LEU A 162 7.22 -8.32 1.19
C LEU A 162 8.62 -8.18 1.77
N SER A 163 8.72 -7.92 3.08
CA SER A 163 10.01 -7.83 3.77
C SER A 163 10.64 -9.22 3.84
N VAL A 164 11.83 -9.38 3.29
CA VAL A 164 12.56 -10.67 3.27
C VAL A 164 14.05 -10.38 3.38
N ASP A 165 14.65 -10.76 4.51
CA ASP A 165 16.07 -10.54 4.77
C ASP A 165 16.97 -11.64 4.19
N ASP A 166 16.44 -12.86 4.05
CA ASP A 166 17.18 -13.99 3.45
C ASP A 166 17.29 -13.81 1.92
N GLU A 167 18.52 -13.59 1.44
CA GLU A 167 18.80 -13.36 0.03
C GLU A 167 18.39 -14.54 -0.87
N GLN A 168 18.52 -15.78 -0.41
CA GLN A 168 18.17 -16.96 -1.20
C GLN A 168 16.65 -17.11 -1.31
N LEU A 169 15.93 -16.87 -0.23
CA LEU A 169 14.47 -16.88 -0.20
C LEU A 169 13.91 -15.75 -1.07
N ALA A 170 14.42 -14.53 -0.94
CA ALA A 170 14.00 -13.40 -1.76
C ALA A 170 14.19 -13.68 -3.27
N LYS A 171 15.34 -14.25 -3.67
CA LYS A 171 15.58 -14.66 -5.06
C LYS A 171 14.64 -15.78 -5.52
N LYS A 172 14.35 -16.75 -4.67
CA LYS A 172 13.38 -17.82 -4.97
C LYS A 172 11.98 -17.25 -5.18
N ILE A 173 11.53 -16.35 -4.30
CA ILE A 173 10.23 -15.67 -4.40
C ILE A 173 10.18 -14.85 -5.70
N GLU A 174 11.17 -13.99 -5.95
CA GLU A 174 11.27 -13.19 -7.18
C GLU A 174 11.19 -14.08 -8.43
N LYS A 175 11.98 -15.15 -8.48
CA LYS A 175 11.99 -16.09 -9.61
C LYS A 175 10.64 -16.78 -9.79
N SER A 176 10.01 -17.23 -8.71
CA SER A 176 8.68 -17.85 -8.74
C SER A 176 7.61 -16.88 -9.25
N LEU A 177 7.60 -15.64 -8.76
CA LEU A 177 6.66 -14.62 -9.23
C LEU A 177 6.89 -14.27 -10.71
N ILE A 178 8.15 -14.10 -11.14
CA ILE A 178 8.48 -13.88 -12.55
C ILE A 178 8.01 -15.05 -13.43
N GLY A 179 8.23 -16.29 -12.98
CA GLY A 179 7.78 -17.49 -13.68
C GLY A 179 6.26 -17.58 -13.78
N PHE A 180 5.55 -17.27 -12.69
CA PHE A 180 4.09 -17.33 -12.61
C PHE A 180 3.41 -16.29 -13.48
N PHE A 181 3.86 -15.04 -13.42
CA PHE A 181 3.33 -13.97 -14.27
C PHE A 181 3.85 -14.02 -15.70
N GLY A 182 4.93 -14.77 -15.95
CA GLY A 182 5.44 -15.08 -17.28
C GLY A 182 5.52 -13.86 -18.20
N SER A 183 4.84 -13.94 -19.35
CA SER A 183 4.82 -12.89 -20.36
C SER A 183 3.94 -11.66 -20.04
N TYR A 184 3.22 -11.66 -18.90
CA TYR A 184 2.45 -10.52 -18.43
C TYR A 184 3.29 -9.51 -17.64
N ASN A 185 4.47 -9.92 -17.12
CA ASN A 185 5.48 -9.01 -16.60
C ASN A 185 6.24 -8.35 -17.76
N PHE A 186 5.66 -7.31 -18.32
CA PHE A 186 6.15 -6.64 -19.54
C PHE A 186 7.64 -6.25 -19.48
N LEU A 187 8.18 -5.98 -18.29
CA LEU A 187 9.53 -5.42 -18.11
C LEU A 187 10.60 -6.43 -17.62
N ASN A 188 10.22 -7.60 -17.09
CA ASN A 188 11.17 -8.61 -16.60
C ASN A 188 11.69 -9.53 -17.73
N LYS A 189 12.37 -8.97 -18.74
CA LYS A 189 12.78 -9.73 -19.94
C LYS A 189 13.89 -10.77 -19.73
N LYS A 190 14.74 -10.63 -18.70
CA LYS A 190 15.91 -11.52 -18.52
C LYS A 190 15.58 -12.90 -17.92
N ASN A 191 14.50 -13.01 -17.14
CA ASN A 191 14.14 -14.24 -16.41
C ASN A 191 12.72 -14.75 -16.75
N ALA A 192 11.98 -14.08 -17.63
CA ALA A 192 10.69 -14.57 -18.08
C ALA A 192 10.86 -15.78 -19.03
N PRO A 193 9.96 -16.78 -19.00
CA PRO A 193 9.93 -17.84 -19.98
C PRO A 193 9.79 -17.24 -21.39
N LYS A 194 10.64 -17.69 -22.32
CA LYS A 194 10.56 -17.25 -23.73
C LYS A 194 9.25 -17.78 -24.32
N ARG A 195 8.47 -16.90 -24.97
CA ARG A 195 7.33 -17.34 -25.80
C ARG A 195 7.91 -18.20 -26.93
N GLY A 196 7.44 -19.44 -27.03
CA GLY A 196 7.63 -20.29 -28.21
C GLY A 196 6.78 -19.81 -29.36
#